data_AF-A0A968Y300-F1
#
_entry.id   AF-A0A968Y300-F1
#
_cell.length_a   1.000
_cell.length_b   1.000
_cell.length_c   1.000
_cell.angle_alpha   90.00
_cell.angle_beta   90.00
_cell.angle_gamma   90.00
#
_symmetry.space_group_name_H-M   'P 1'
#
loop_
_entity.id
_entity.type
_entity.pdbx_description
1 polymer ?
#
loop_
_entity_poly.entity_id
_entity_poly.type
_entity_poly.pdbx_seq_one_letter_code
_entity_poly.pdbx_strand_id
1 'polypeptide(L)'
;MTRPRSIFASMMALLMVFLVSCSSGTVAKVPTTYTAAQVQQIQRYVPPLTELRSRMDKLETFIQKRKWTDIRTYIHGPLGDLRGAMKDVSDSLLPKSKQQAAELTKSLFADLVNLDIAAKDVDYPKVLSSYQKAVKDFDAFLQLIPQV
;
A
#
# COMPACT_ATOMS: atom_id res chain seq x y z
N MET A 1 -6.50 1.79 -68.56
CA MET A 1 -5.77 2.42 -67.43
C MET A 1 -6.31 1.86 -66.11
N THR A 2 -5.73 0.76 -65.64
CA THR A 2 -6.04 0.15 -64.34
C THR A 2 -5.36 0.97 -63.24
N ARG A 3 -6.14 1.46 -62.26
CA ARG A 3 -5.67 2.35 -61.19
C ARG A 3 -4.88 1.55 -60.14
N PRO A 4 -3.54 1.71 -60.00
CA PRO A 4 -2.73 0.93 -59.06
C PRO A 4 -2.94 1.31 -57.59
N ARG A 5 -3.69 2.39 -57.31
CA ARG A 5 -3.95 2.89 -55.96
C ARG A 5 -4.80 1.96 -55.08
N SER A 6 -5.64 1.12 -55.68
CA SER A 6 -6.56 0.24 -54.93
C SER A 6 -5.86 -1.01 -54.38
N ILE A 7 -4.90 -1.55 -55.14
CA ILE A 7 -4.18 -2.78 -54.77
C ILE A 7 -3.24 -2.51 -53.59
N PHE A 8 -2.55 -1.37 -53.59
CA PHE A 8 -1.70 -0.95 -52.47
C PHE A 8 -2.47 -0.74 -51.17
N ALA A 9 -3.69 -0.18 -51.25
CA ALA A 9 -4.54 0.00 -50.08
C ALA A 9 -5.01 -1.34 -49.50
N SER A 10 -5.41 -2.30 -50.35
CA SER A 10 -5.79 -3.64 -49.90
C SER A 10 -4.62 -4.43 -49.31
N MET A 11 -3.41 -4.29 -49.87
CA MET A 11 -2.22 -4.97 -49.34
C MET A 11 -1.80 -4.43 -47.96
N MET A 12 -1.93 -3.11 -47.75
CA MET A 12 -1.66 -2.47 -46.47
C MET A 12 -2.68 -2.87 -45.40
N ALA A 13 -3.97 -2.96 -45.77
CA ALA A 13 -5.03 -3.41 -44.86
C ALA A 13 -4.83 -4.87 -44.44
N LEU A 14 -4.38 -5.75 -45.35
CA LEU A 14 -4.10 -7.15 -45.04
C LEU A 14 -2.91 -7.30 -44.06
N LEU A 15 -1.86 -6.49 -44.23
CA LEU A 15 -0.69 -6.49 -43.34
C LEU A 15 -1.04 -6.04 -41.91
N MET A 16 -1.95 -5.08 -41.74
CA MET A 16 -2.40 -4.63 -40.42
C MET A 16 -3.19 -5.72 -39.67
N VAL A 17 -3.95 -6.57 -40.37
CA VAL A 17 -4.68 -7.69 -39.76
C VAL A 17 -3.74 -8.80 -39.27
N PHE A 18 -2.61 -9.03 -39.95
CA PHE A 18 -1.58 -9.98 -39.47
C PHE A 18 -0.74 -9.44 -38.30
N LEU A 19 -0.55 -8.12 -38.19
CA LEU A 19 0.19 -7.49 -37.09
C LEU A 19 -0.63 -7.42 -35.80
N VAL A 20 -1.96 -7.40 -35.88
CA VAL A 20 -2.86 -7.64 -34.74
C VAL A 20 -3.07 -9.14 -34.58
N SER A 21 -1.97 -9.89 -34.45
CA SER A 21 -2.05 -11.13 -33.69
C SER A 21 -2.41 -10.71 -32.28
N CYS A 22 -3.66 -10.96 -31.88
CA CYS A 22 -4.03 -11.09 -30.48
C CYS A 22 -3.03 -12.05 -29.86
N SER A 23 -1.96 -11.52 -29.24
CA SER A 23 -1.13 -12.28 -28.34
C SER A 23 -2.07 -12.63 -27.20
N SER A 24 -2.69 -13.81 -27.30
CA SER A 24 -3.31 -14.51 -26.20
C SER A 24 -2.18 -14.69 -25.19
N GLY A 25 -2.01 -13.69 -24.35
CA GLY A 25 -0.89 -13.58 -23.42
C GLY A 25 -0.82 -14.89 -22.67
N THR A 26 0.33 -15.56 -22.77
CA THR A 26 0.63 -16.74 -21.97
C THR A 26 0.19 -16.44 -20.56
N VAL A 27 -0.74 -17.23 -20.00
CA VAL A 27 -1.25 -17.05 -18.64
C VAL A 27 -0.04 -16.97 -17.72
N ALA A 28 0.30 -15.75 -17.30
CA ALA A 28 1.49 -15.51 -16.52
C ALA A 28 1.30 -16.26 -15.21
N LYS A 29 2.18 -17.24 -14.93
CA LYS A 29 2.15 -17.94 -13.65
C LYS A 29 2.29 -16.92 -12.54
N VAL A 30 1.36 -16.95 -11.59
CA VAL A 30 1.39 -16.09 -10.41
C VAL A 30 2.73 -16.31 -9.70
N PRO A 31 3.56 -15.27 -9.53
CA PRO A 31 4.85 -15.42 -8.88
C PRO A 31 4.65 -15.83 -7.42
N THR A 32 5.43 -16.82 -6.97
CA THR A 32 5.42 -17.34 -5.60
C THR A 32 6.66 -16.94 -4.81
N THR A 33 7.63 -16.31 -5.46
CA THR A 33 8.91 -15.88 -4.89
C THR A 33 9.27 -14.49 -5.37
N TYR A 34 10.04 -13.75 -4.57
CA TYR A 34 10.52 -12.42 -4.93
C TYR A 34 11.76 -12.50 -5.82
N THR A 35 11.82 -11.64 -6.84
CA THR A 35 13.05 -11.38 -7.59
C THR A 35 13.98 -10.43 -6.79
N ALA A 36 15.28 -10.47 -7.07
CA ALA A 36 16.24 -9.56 -6.42
C ALA A 36 15.87 -8.07 -6.63
N ALA A 37 15.40 -7.71 -7.82
CA ALA A 37 14.95 -6.35 -8.14
C ALA A 37 13.71 -5.94 -7.31
N GLN A 38 12.76 -6.85 -7.10
CA GLN A 38 11.60 -6.60 -6.24
C GLN A 38 12.00 -6.45 -4.77
N VAL A 39 12.91 -7.29 -4.26
CA VAL A 39 13.42 -7.15 -2.89
C VAL A 39 14.08 -5.79 -2.71
N GLN A 40 14.98 -5.40 -3.63
CA GLN A 40 15.61 -4.06 -3.59
C GLN A 40 14.58 -2.93 -3.63
N GLN A 41 13.54 -3.05 -4.46
CA GLN A 41 12.47 -2.06 -4.53
C GLN A 41 11.73 -1.95 -3.19
N ILE A 42 11.34 -3.07 -2.58
CA ILE A 42 10.66 -3.09 -1.28
C ILE A 42 11.54 -2.47 -0.20
N GLN A 43 12.83 -2.83 -0.17
CA GLN A 43 13.77 -2.36 0.85
C GLN A 43 13.97 -0.84 0.86
N ARG A 44 13.76 -0.15 -0.27
CA ARG A 44 13.78 1.33 -0.32
C ARG A 44 12.69 1.99 0.54
N TYR A 45 11.60 1.29 0.80
CA TYR A 45 10.48 1.80 1.59
C TYR A 45 10.53 1.36 3.06
N VAL A 46 11.48 0.51 3.46
CA VAL A 46 11.63 0.08 4.86
C VAL A 46 12.00 1.24 5.78
N PRO A 47 13.04 2.06 5.51
CA PRO A 47 13.41 3.17 6.38
C PRO A 47 12.25 4.15 6.68
N PRO A 48 11.48 4.66 5.68
CA PRO A 48 10.38 5.56 5.98
C PRO A 48 9.25 4.88 6.78
N LEU A 49 9.00 3.58 6.58
CA LEU A 49 8.02 2.85 7.39
C LEU A 49 8.49 2.66 8.84
N THR A 50 9.76 2.35 9.06
CA THR A 50 10.33 2.26 10.41
C THR A 50 10.25 3.60 11.14
N GLU A 51 10.49 4.70 10.43
CA GLU A 51 10.32 6.05 10.98
C GLU A 51 8.84 6.34 11.31
N LEU A 52 7.90 5.97 10.44
CA LEU A 52 6.47 6.12 10.75
C LEU A 52 6.05 5.25 11.95
N ARG A 53 6.68 4.09 12.14
CA ARG A 53 6.45 3.23 13.29
C ARG A 53 6.98 3.85 14.58
N SER A 54 8.15 4.49 14.56
CA SER A 54 8.70 5.22 15.71
C SER A 54 7.82 6.39 16.13
N ARG A 55 7.15 7.06 15.16
CA ARG A 55 6.16 8.11 15.42
C ARG A 55 4.97 7.62 16.23
N MET A 56 4.59 6.34 16.13
CA MET A 56 3.53 5.77 16.98
C MET A 56 3.93 5.72 18.46
N ASP A 57 5.22 5.66 18.80
CA ASP A 57 5.68 5.71 20.20
C ASP A 57 5.53 7.13 20.77
N LYS A 58 5.69 8.15 19.90
CA LYS A 58 5.38 9.53 20.27
C LYS A 58 3.89 9.74 20.49
N LEU A 59 3.04 9.12 19.67
CA LEU A 59 1.59 9.11 19.85
C LEU A 59 1.21 8.49 21.21
N GLU A 60 1.84 7.38 21.59
CA GLU A 60 1.67 6.78 22.93
C GLU A 60 1.99 7.78 24.05
N THR A 61 3.09 8.52 23.90
CA THR A 61 3.47 9.54 24.89
C THR A 61 2.36 10.59 25.07
N PHE A 62 1.68 11.01 24.00
CA PHE A 62 0.55 11.92 24.09
C PHE A 62 -0.67 11.28 24.75
N ILE A 63 -0.94 10.00 24.47
CA ILE A 63 -2.00 9.21 25.11
C ILE A 63 -1.78 9.14 26.62
N GLN A 64 -0.59 8.74 27.07
CA GLN A 64 -0.25 8.64 28.49
C GLN A 64 -0.39 9.99 29.21
N LYS A 65 -0.04 11.08 28.52
CA LYS A 65 -0.18 12.45 29.04
C LYS A 65 -1.57 13.06 28.85
N ARG A 66 -2.52 12.31 28.29
CA ARG A 66 -3.91 12.74 28.00
C ARG A 66 -3.97 14.04 27.20
N LYS A 67 -3.06 14.19 26.24
CA LYS A 67 -2.97 15.36 25.37
C LYS A 67 -3.90 15.21 24.17
N TRP A 68 -5.21 15.34 24.41
CA TRP A 68 -6.25 15.05 23.42
C TRP A 68 -6.10 15.80 22.10
N THR A 69 -5.84 17.10 22.15
CA THR A 69 -5.59 17.90 20.94
C THR A 69 -4.35 17.41 20.20
N ASP A 70 -3.25 17.16 20.92
CA ASP A 70 -2.00 16.70 20.30
C ASP A 70 -2.17 15.32 19.65
N ILE A 71 -2.90 14.39 20.27
CA ILE A 71 -3.21 13.07 19.70
C ILE A 71 -3.85 13.23 18.31
N ARG A 72 -4.89 14.07 18.22
CA ARG A 72 -5.65 14.28 17.00
C ARG A 72 -4.82 15.00 15.93
N THR A 73 -4.12 16.06 16.31
CA THR A 73 -3.18 16.76 15.42
C THR A 73 -2.09 15.82 14.91
N TYR A 74 -1.61 14.92 15.76
CA TYR A 74 -0.53 14.00 15.40
C TYR A 74 -0.97 12.95 14.36
N ILE A 75 -2.19 12.43 14.51
CA ILE A 75 -2.79 11.47 13.55
C ILE A 75 -2.93 12.10 12.16
N HIS A 76 -3.38 13.35 12.09
CA HIS A 76 -3.61 14.03 10.81
C HIS A 76 -2.35 14.69 10.21
N GLY A 77 -1.31 14.94 11.00
CA GLY A 77 -0.06 15.55 10.54
C GLY A 77 1.05 14.52 10.38
N PRO A 78 1.90 14.29 11.40
CA PRO A 78 3.03 13.35 11.36
C PRO A 78 2.73 11.92 10.90
N LEU A 79 1.49 11.42 11.04
CA LEU A 79 1.08 10.11 10.52
C LEU A 79 0.30 10.17 9.19
N GLY A 80 0.11 11.36 8.61
CA GLY A 80 -0.69 11.56 7.39
C GLY A 80 -0.15 10.79 6.17
N ASP A 81 1.17 10.65 6.08
CA ASP A 81 1.83 9.95 4.95
C ASP A 81 1.82 8.42 5.09
N LEU A 82 1.42 7.88 6.26
CA LEU A 82 1.50 6.45 6.55
C LEU A 82 0.76 5.61 5.50
N ARG A 83 -0.40 6.08 5.04
CA ARG A 83 -1.22 5.32 4.08
C ARG A 83 -0.52 5.19 2.73
N GLY A 84 0.14 6.26 2.29
CA GLY A 84 0.93 6.27 1.07
C GLY A 84 2.12 5.33 1.16
N ALA A 85 2.89 5.43 2.25
CA ALA A 85 4.06 4.58 2.47
C ALA A 85 3.70 3.07 2.51
N MET A 86 2.61 2.71 3.20
CA MET A 86 2.12 1.31 3.23
C MET A 86 1.65 0.84 1.85
N LYS A 87 1.03 1.72 1.06
CA LYS A 87 0.61 1.41 -0.31
C LYS A 87 1.81 1.10 -1.21
N ASP A 88 2.88 1.91 -1.13
CA ASP A 88 4.07 1.74 -1.96
C ASP A 88 4.75 0.37 -1.73
N VAL A 89 4.81 -0.07 -0.48
CA VAL A 89 5.26 -1.44 -0.14
C VAL A 89 4.29 -2.48 -0.67
N SER A 90 2.99 -2.32 -0.39
CA SER A 90 1.95 -3.28 -0.78
C SER A 90 1.92 -3.54 -2.29
N ASP A 91 2.20 -2.52 -3.10
CA ASP A 91 2.25 -2.64 -4.56
C ASP A 91 3.43 -3.46 -5.07
N SER A 92 4.46 -3.62 -4.24
CA SER A 92 5.67 -4.40 -4.54
C SER A 92 5.63 -5.84 -3.98
N LEU A 93 4.63 -6.17 -3.15
CA LEU A 93 4.47 -7.51 -2.54
C LEU A 93 3.94 -8.56 -3.53
N LEU A 94 4.16 -9.84 -3.20
CA LEU A 94 3.51 -10.95 -3.91
C LEU A 94 1.98 -10.85 -3.80
N PRO A 95 1.21 -11.34 -4.79
CA PRO A 95 -0.25 -11.18 -4.80
C PRO A 95 -0.96 -11.67 -3.53
N LYS A 96 -0.51 -12.78 -2.94
CA LYS A 96 -1.03 -13.28 -1.66
C LYS A 96 -0.78 -12.31 -0.51
N SER A 97 0.45 -11.81 -0.38
CA SER A 97 0.83 -10.86 0.67
C SER A 97 0.18 -9.50 0.46
N LYS A 98 -0.08 -9.09 -0.79
CA LYS A 98 -0.78 -7.84 -1.12
C LYS A 98 -2.21 -7.80 -0.58
N GLN A 99 -2.94 -8.91 -0.64
CA GLN A 99 -4.28 -8.99 -0.07
C GLN A 99 -4.24 -8.83 1.46
N GLN A 100 -3.31 -9.53 2.13
CA GLN A 100 -3.14 -9.41 3.57
C GLN A 100 -2.71 -7.99 3.98
N ALA A 101 -1.80 -7.37 3.22
CA ALA A 101 -1.36 -6.00 3.42
C ALA A 101 -2.50 -4.99 3.31
N ALA A 102 -3.43 -5.18 2.36
CA ALA A 102 -4.61 -4.34 2.19
C ALA A 102 -5.55 -4.43 3.40
N GLU A 103 -5.81 -5.62 3.92
CA GLU A 103 -6.66 -5.80 5.11
C GLU A 103 -6.03 -5.20 6.36
N LEU A 104 -4.73 -5.42 6.59
CA LEU A 104 -4.00 -4.82 7.72
C LEU A 104 -3.98 -3.30 7.63
N THR A 105 -3.76 -2.74 6.43
CA THR A 105 -3.84 -1.29 6.20
C THR A 105 -5.24 -0.77 6.53
N LYS A 106 -6.29 -1.45 6.06
CA LYS A 106 -7.68 -1.05 6.33
C LYS A 106 -7.98 -1.04 7.83
N SER A 107 -7.61 -2.10 8.56
CA SER A 107 -7.84 -2.21 10.00
C SER A 107 -7.07 -1.17 10.80
N LEU A 108 -5.77 -0.98 10.51
CA LEU A 108 -4.94 0.06 11.12
C LEU A 108 -5.59 1.44 11.00
N PHE A 109 -6.01 1.83 9.79
CA PHE A 109 -6.61 3.15 9.58
C PHE A 109 -7.99 3.29 10.21
N ALA A 110 -8.78 2.22 10.27
CA ALA A 110 -10.03 2.22 11.01
C ALA A 110 -9.77 2.48 12.51
N ASP A 111 -8.72 1.88 13.07
CA ASP A 111 -8.34 2.10 14.45
C ASP A 111 -7.75 3.49 14.71
N LEU A 112 -7.01 4.08 13.78
CA LEU A 112 -6.58 5.48 13.90
C LEU A 112 -7.77 6.45 13.87
N VAL A 113 -8.80 6.18 13.06
CA VAL A 113 -10.06 6.96 13.07
C VAL A 113 -10.79 6.79 14.40
N ASN A 114 -10.90 5.56 14.91
CA ASN A 114 -11.51 5.30 16.22
C ASN A 114 -10.76 5.99 17.36
N LEU A 115 -9.43 6.06 17.27
CA LEU A 115 -8.57 6.77 18.19
C LEU A 115 -8.83 8.28 18.15
N ASP A 116 -8.91 8.89 16.96
CA ASP A 116 -9.27 10.32 16.81
C ASP A 116 -10.63 10.64 17.42
N ILE A 117 -11.64 9.82 17.14
CA ILE A 117 -13.00 9.96 17.70
C ILE A 117 -12.96 9.82 19.23
N ALA A 118 -12.31 8.79 19.75
CA ALA A 118 -12.20 8.58 21.19
C ALA A 118 -11.43 9.70 21.90
N ALA A 119 -10.40 10.26 21.25
CA ALA A 119 -9.66 11.41 21.78
C ALA A 119 -10.52 12.68 21.81
N LYS A 120 -11.38 12.88 20.80
CA LYS A 120 -12.37 13.96 20.79
C LYS A 120 -13.37 13.83 21.94
N ASP A 121 -13.80 12.59 22.23
CA ASP A 121 -14.77 12.30 23.30
C ASP A 121 -14.12 12.12 24.69
N VAL A 122 -12.79 12.25 24.79
CA VAL A 122 -12.01 12.08 26.03
C VAL A 122 -12.15 10.68 26.65
N ASP A 123 -12.45 9.68 25.81
CA ASP A 123 -12.63 8.27 26.20
C ASP A 123 -11.27 7.56 26.26
N TYR A 124 -10.57 7.69 27.39
CA TYR A 124 -9.23 7.12 27.58
C TYR A 124 -9.16 5.60 27.35
N PRO A 125 -10.07 4.76 27.89
CA PRO A 125 -10.06 3.32 27.59
C PRO A 125 -10.14 3.01 26.10
N LYS A 126 -11.01 3.71 25.36
CA LYS A 126 -11.16 3.51 23.92
C LYS A 126 -9.96 4.03 23.13
N VAL A 127 -9.35 5.14 23.54
CA VAL A 127 -8.09 5.64 22.96
C VAL A 127 -7.00 4.58 23.10
N LEU A 128 -6.77 4.05 24.30
CA LEU A 128 -5.74 3.04 24.55
C LEU A 128 -6.00 1.77 23.74
N SER A 129 -7.22 1.27 23.76
CA SER A 129 -7.62 0.08 23.00
C SER A 129 -7.41 0.27 21.49
N SER A 130 -7.77 1.43 20.94
CA SER A 130 -7.64 1.70 19.50
C SER A 130 -6.18 1.86 19.09
N TYR A 131 -5.38 2.53 19.92
CA TYR A 131 -3.93 2.63 19.72
C TYR A 131 -3.24 1.26 19.68
N GLN A 132 -3.54 0.38 20.64
CA GLN A 132 -2.94 -0.96 20.70
C GLN A 132 -3.28 -1.81 19.46
N LYS A 133 -4.51 -1.73 18.97
CA LYS A 133 -4.91 -2.43 17.74
C LYS A 133 -4.21 -1.86 16.51
N ALA A 134 -4.13 -0.53 16.38
CA ALA A 134 -3.40 0.11 15.29
C ALA A 134 -1.91 -0.28 15.26
N VAL A 135 -1.25 -0.32 16.43
CA VAL A 135 0.15 -0.79 16.55
C VAL A 135 0.27 -2.25 16.13
N LYS A 136 -0.61 -3.11 16.63
CA LYS A 136 -0.61 -4.54 16.30
C LYS A 136 -0.75 -4.78 14.80
N ASP A 137 -1.66 -4.08 14.14
CA ASP A 137 -1.88 -4.21 12.70
C ASP A 137 -0.70 -3.66 11.91
N PHE A 138 -0.05 -2.60 12.38
CA PHE A 138 1.16 -2.09 11.75
C PHE A 138 2.32 -3.07 11.88
N ASP A 139 2.55 -3.63 13.07
CA ASP A 139 3.60 -4.60 13.30
C ASP A 139 3.39 -5.87 12.46
N ALA A 140 2.14 -6.33 12.35
CA ALA A 140 1.77 -7.43 11.46
C ALA A 140 2.00 -7.08 9.98
N PHE A 141 1.79 -5.84 9.56
CA PHE A 141 2.08 -5.38 8.21
C PHE A 141 3.59 -5.42 7.93
N LEU A 142 4.41 -4.95 8.87
CA LEU A 142 5.87 -4.95 8.74
C LEU A 142 6.43 -6.38 8.61
N GLN A 143 5.78 -7.38 9.21
CA GLN A 143 6.16 -8.78 9.06
C GLN A 143 5.91 -9.34 7.65
N LEU A 144 5.12 -8.66 6.80
CA LEU A 144 4.95 -9.05 5.39
C LEU A 144 6.13 -8.66 4.51
N ILE A 145 7.00 -7.77 5.00
CA ILE A 145 8.17 -7.30 4.27
C ILE A 145 9.23 -8.42 4.29
N PRO A 146 9.67 -8.91 3.12
CA PRO A 146 10.69 -9.94 3.05
C PRO A 146 12.00 -9.43 3.66
N GLN A 147 12.56 -10.23 4.58
CA GLN A 147 13.90 -10.01 5.11
C GLN A 147 14.94 -10.37 4.05
N VAL A 148 16.02 -9.60 4.00
CA VAL A 148 17.18 -9.84 3.12
C VAL A 148 18.13 -10.88 3.71
#